data_AF-A0A1I8AGT4-F1
#
_entry.id   AF-A0A1I8AGT4-F1
#
_cell.length_a   1.000
_cell.length_b   1.000
_cell.length_c   1.000
_cell.angle_alpha   90.00
_cell.angle_beta   90.00
_cell.angle_gamma   90.00
#
_symmetry.space_group_name_H-M   'P 1'
#
loop_
_entity.id
_entity.type
_entity.pdbx_description
1 polymer ?
#
loop_
_entity_poly.entity_id
_entity_poly.type
_entity_poly.pdbx_seq_one_letter_code
_entity_poly.pdbx_strand_id
1 'polypeptide(L)'
;MESVPVAFVDALCATLLKKELGCLQKIGRRWSRTVTTHYSRRRELSVYLDVNPEGTQVWIEVKQVDVRIPQNVDFASLSGNDRIRGIWVTDPAFGAQSEKMPMERFRTKVLPLLNSLADAYNLEISSSHRYLHCLTDSLFSGLRALPLKIETGYFGGKCVEFVEQQIALGRLRKLTLRGQEWPDSMKASLKSFLKSPNFVYLDLFWTNLTVDLDMLIIMVKRFLKGDLRKETLVLGKPSEEMRDLHCKSLRGKTLPLLDGLTTRPETFRREYSKIFWSGPDQRKLFVKFSGSDFVAITPRSLYIQLLPPFNNNTEEKRFYKPAHRGLLLEKGVTAFFAMQNTPQPTYMRHGEAQAMESVPVAFVDTLCAALKKEDLEELQQIGRPWSRTVTTHFSRRREFKVYLDVNPEETEVLFEVKQIGFHSSVNLESFAWSKYDRIRYIQMDQSAQFGDRLRIRGIWVRDPIFGALPEKIPMERFRTKLLPVLTSLADDYVLDMSSCYFNLIKQLRKEFIERQIKIGHLEQLELY
;
A
#
# COMPACT_ATOMS: atom_id res chain seq x y z
N MET A 1 7.10 36.86 6.86
CA MET A 1 6.46 36.21 5.69
C MET A 1 5.32 37.05 5.07
N GLU A 2 5.15 38.33 5.42
CA GLU A 2 4.09 39.18 4.83
C GLU A 2 4.40 39.69 3.41
N SER A 3 5.54 39.30 2.83
CA SER A 3 6.11 39.87 1.61
C SER A 3 6.17 38.92 0.41
N VAL A 4 5.50 37.76 0.47
CA VAL A 4 5.50 36.84 -0.69
C VAL A 4 4.57 37.39 -1.77
N PRO A 5 5.06 37.67 -3.00
CA PRO A 5 4.23 38.20 -4.06
C PRO A 5 3.08 37.27 -4.41
N VAL A 6 1.89 37.82 -4.67
CA VAL A 6 0.69 37.04 -5.03
C VAL A 6 0.95 36.16 -6.25
N ALA A 7 1.67 36.68 -7.25
CA ALA A 7 2.04 35.93 -8.45
C ALA A 7 2.90 34.68 -8.14
N PHE A 8 3.77 34.75 -7.14
CA PHE A 8 4.55 33.58 -6.71
C PHE A 8 3.65 32.53 -6.05
N VAL A 9 2.75 32.95 -5.16
CA VAL A 9 1.79 32.03 -4.50
C VAL A 9 0.89 31.38 -5.55
N ASP A 10 0.42 32.15 -6.53
CA ASP A 10 -0.42 31.67 -7.61
C ASP A 10 0.32 30.62 -8.48
N ALA A 11 1.55 30.93 -8.90
CA ALA A 11 2.39 29.99 -9.65
C ALA A 11 2.69 28.71 -8.85
N LEU A 12 3.02 28.83 -7.57
CA LEU A 12 3.20 27.67 -6.68
C LEU A 12 1.92 26.84 -6.58
N CYS A 13 0.77 27.48 -6.36
CA CYS A 13 -0.51 26.79 -6.30
C CYS A 13 -0.87 26.12 -7.64
N ALA A 14 -0.42 26.68 -8.77
CA ALA A 14 -0.63 26.10 -10.10
C ALA A 14 0.11 24.76 -10.30
N THR A 15 1.25 24.56 -9.62
CA THR A 15 2.09 23.35 -9.75
C THR A 15 1.80 22.27 -8.71
N LEU A 16 1.25 22.63 -7.55
CA LEU A 16 1.03 21.68 -6.45
C LEU A 16 -0.06 20.64 -6.76
N LEU A 17 0.09 19.45 -6.19
CA LEU A 17 -0.94 18.42 -6.18
C LEU A 17 -2.15 18.89 -5.36
N LYS A 18 -3.35 18.41 -5.66
CA LYS A 18 -4.55 18.80 -4.91
C LYS A 18 -4.45 18.42 -3.43
N LYS A 19 -3.84 17.28 -3.10
CA LYS A 19 -3.55 16.88 -1.72
C LYS A 19 -2.64 17.90 -1.02
N GLU A 20 -1.62 18.39 -1.71
CA GLU A 20 -0.68 19.39 -1.16
C GLU A 20 -1.36 20.73 -0.95
N LEU A 21 -2.21 21.16 -1.89
CA LEU A 21 -3.08 22.32 -1.72
C LEU A 21 -3.99 22.15 -0.48
N GLY A 22 -4.56 20.96 -0.27
CA GLY A 22 -5.34 20.65 0.92
C GLY A 22 -4.53 20.75 2.22
N CYS A 23 -3.28 20.28 2.22
CA CYS A 23 -2.36 20.49 3.34
C CYS A 23 -2.07 21.98 3.57
N LEU A 24 -1.83 22.74 2.51
CA LEU A 24 -1.58 24.18 2.59
C LEU A 24 -2.80 24.94 3.14
N GLN A 25 -4.03 24.54 2.77
CA GLN A 25 -5.25 25.14 3.33
C GLN A 25 -5.30 24.98 4.86
N LYS A 26 -4.91 23.81 5.39
CA LYS A 26 -4.92 23.51 6.83
C LYS A 26 -3.94 24.35 7.64
N ILE A 27 -2.86 24.85 7.03
CA ILE A 27 -1.87 25.70 7.72
C ILE A 27 -2.47 27.07 8.11
N GLY A 28 -3.55 27.52 7.45
CA GLY A 28 -4.38 28.66 7.85
C GLY A 28 -3.65 30.00 8.02
N ARG A 29 -3.44 30.78 6.93
CA ARG A 29 -2.94 32.19 6.94
C ARG A 29 -3.42 32.98 5.70
N ARG A 30 -2.92 34.20 5.44
CA ARG A 30 -3.32 35.11 4.32
C ARG A 30 -3.35 34.49 2.91
N TRP A 31 -2.46 33.55 2.57
CA TRP A 31 -2.49 32.75 1.34
C TRP A 31 -3.68 31.78 1.22
N SER A 32 -4.48 31.57 2.28
CA SER A 32 -5.60 30.62 2.29
C SER A 32 -6.61 30.90 1.19
N ARG A 33 -6.86 32.17 0.83
CA ARG A 33 -7.83 32.50 -0.22
C ARG A 33 -7.35 32.03 -1.61
N THR A 34 -6.09 32.30 -1.96
CA THR A 34 -5.51 31.83 -3.23
C THR A 34 -5.45 30.31 -3.28
N VAL A 35 -4.93 29.69 -2.22
CA VAL A 35 -4.87 28.22 -2.11
C VAL A 35 -6.27 27.60 -2.19
N THR A 36 -7.27 28.19 -1.53
CA THR A 36 -8.67 27.72 -1.56
C THR A 36 -9.30 27.87 -2.93
N THR A 37 -8.99 28.95 -3.62
CA THR A 37 -9.46 29.16 -5.00
C THR A 37 -8.86 28.10 -5.94
N HIS A 38 -7.56 27.84 -5.84
CA HIS A 38 -6.91 26.77 -6.63
C HIS A 38 -7.43 25.39 -6.27
N TYR A 39 -7.55 25.08 -4.97
CA TYR A 39 -8.03 23.79 -4.49
C TYR A 39 -9.47 23.49 -4.95
N SER A 40 -10.38 24.46 -4.83
CA SER A 40 -11.79 24.31 -5.22
C SER A 40 -11.97 24.19 -6.73
N ARG A 41 -11.17 24.91 -7.53
CA ARG A 41 -11.23 24.86 -8.99
C ARG A 41 -10.51 23.67 -9.60
N ARG A 42 -9.53 23.08 -8.91
CA ARG A 42 -8.72 21.98 -9.45
C ARG A 42 -9.48 20.66 -9.41
N ARG A 43 -9.71 20.08 -10.58
CA ARG A 43 -10.12 18.68 -10.73
C ARG A 43 -8.91 17.86 -11.15
N GLU A 44 -8.68 16.75 -10.46
CA GLU A 44 -7.72 15.73 -10.89
C GLU A 44 -8.47 14.65 -11.66
N LEU A 45 -8.04 14.39 -12.89
CA LEU A 45 -8.77 13.61 -13.88
C LEU A 45 -7.96 12.40 -14.36
N SER A 46 -8.67 11.33 -14.68
CA SER A 46 -8.15 10.16 -15.40
C SER A 46 -8.83 10.08 -16.76
N VAL A 47 -8.05 9.87 -17.81
CA VAL A 47 -8.53 9.68 -19.17
C VAL A 47 -8.41 8.21 -19.53
N TYR A 48 -9.52 7.62 -19.96
CA TYR A 48 -9.60 6.27 -20.48
C TYR A 48 -9.73 6.36 -21.99
N LEU A 49 -8.90 5.61 -22.69
CA LEU A 49 -8.83 5.56 -24.14
C LEU A 49 -9.04 4.13 -24.60
N ASP A 50 -9.78 3.98 -25.68
CA ASP A 50 -9.91 2.73 -26.41
C ASP A 50 -10.03 3.00 -27.91
N VAL A 51 -9.73 1.99 -28.73
CA VAL A 51 -9.77 2.08 -30.19
C VAL A 51 -10.65 0.98 -30.75
N ASN A 52 -11.39 1.29 -31.81
CA ASN A 52 -12.12 0.26 -32.53
C ASN A 52 -11.15 -0.77 -33.17
N PRO A 53 -11.63 -1.99 -33.50
CA PRO A 53 -10.79 -3.02 -34.12
C PRO A 53 -10.07 -2.57 -35.40
N GLU A 54 -10.67 -1.64 -36.16
CA GLU A 54 -10.09 -1.09 -37.39
C GLU A 54 -9.01 -0.03 -37.13
N GLY A 55 -8.84 0.45 -35.90
CA GLY A 55 -7.85 1.49 -35.56
C GLY A 55 -8.22 2.89 -36.04
N THR A 56 -9.44 3.11 -36.54
CA THR A 56 -9.88 4.35 -37.21
C THR A 56 -10.60 5.32 -36.29
N GLN A 57 -11.15 4.85 -35.17
CA GLN A 57 -11.92 5.62 -34.21
C GLN A 57 -11.42 5.38 -32.79
N VAL A 58 -11.38 6.44 -32.01
CA VAL A 58 -10.98 6.43 -30.60
C VAL A 58 -12.19 6.79 -29.75
N TRP A 59 -12.41 6.01 -28.71
CA TRP A 59 -13.33 6.33 -27.63
C TRP A 59 -12.55 6.96 -26.47
N ILE A 60 -13.17 7.95 -25.81
CA ILE A 60 -12.55 8.71 -24.73
C ILE A 60 -13.55 8.89 -23.61
N GLU A 61 -13.13 8.56 -22.39
CA GLU A 61 -13.88 8.85 -21.18
C GLU A 61 -12.99 9.56 -20.17
N VAL A 62 -13.50 10.62 -19.57
CA VAL A 62 -12.79 11.39 -18.56
C VAL A 62 -13.50 11.22 -17.23
N LYS A 63 -12.77 10.77 -16.21
CA LYS A 63 -13.29 10.57 -14.85
C LYS A 63 -12.57 11.43 -13.85
N GLN A 64 -13.30 11.98 -12.89
CA GLN A 64 -12.71 12.68 -11.75
C GLN A 64 -12.22 11.70 -10.68
N VAL A 65 -10.96 11.85 -10.25
CA VAL A 65 -10.27 10.91 -9.34
C VAL A 65 -10.59 11.16 -7.87
N ASP A 66 -10.86 12.41 -7.48
CA ASP A 66 -11.00 12.80 -6.07
C ASP A 66 -12.36 12.49 -5.44
N VAL A 67 -13.26 11.81 -6.15
CA VAL A 67 -14.63 11.54 -5.68
C VAL A 67 -14.74 10.07 -5.30
N ARG A 68 -15.42 9.75 -4.19
CA ARG A 68 -15.65 8.36 -3.73
C ARG A 68 -16.21 7.46 -4.85
N ILE A 69 -17.00 8.06 -5.74
CA ILE A 69 -17.54 7.43 -6.94
C ILE A 69 -17.01 8.24 -8.13
N PRO A 70 -16.21 7.64 -9.03
CA PRO A 70 -15.74 8.33 -10.23
C PRO A 70 -16.92 8.87 -11.04
N GLN A 71 -16.94 10.19 -11.25
CA GLN A 71 -17.94 10.85 -12.07
C GLN A 71 -17.40 11.09 -13.46
N ASN A 72 -18.23 10.84 -14.47
CA ASN A 72 -17.91 11.17 -15.86
C ASN A 72 -17.95 12.69 -16.04
N VAL A 73 -16.90 13.21 -16.66
CA VAL A 73 -16.73 14.62 -16.97
C VAL A 73 -16.83 14.78 -18.47
N ASP A 74 -17.70 15.67 -18.91
CA ASP A 74 -17.76 16.03 -20.33
C ASP A 74 -16.41 16.59 -20.77
N PHE A 75 -15.85 16.03 -21.84
CA PHE A 75 -14.58 16.46 -22.41
C PHE A 75 -14.62 17.93 -22.85
N ALA A 76 -15.78 18.44 -23.27
CA ALA A 76 -15.95 19.85 -23.62
C ALA A 76 -15.90 20.79 -22.40
N SER A 77 -16.08 20.26 -21.18
CA SER A 77 -16.03 21.02 -19.93
C SER A 77 -14.62 21.18 -19.35
N LEU A 78 -13.59 20.65 -20.02
CA LEU A 78 -12.21 20.76 -19.56
C LEU A 78 -11.71 22.21 -19.62
N SER A 79 -10.96 22.60 -18.61
CA SER A 79 -10.47 23.96 -18.37
C SER A 79 -8.98 23.93 -17.99
N GLY A 80 -8.31 25.09 -18.04
CA GLY A 80 -6.91 25.20 -17.64
C GLY A 80 -6.62 24.89 -16.16
N ASN A 81 -7.66 24.76 -15.31
CA ASN A 81 -7.50 24.36 -13.91
C ASN A 81 -7.46 22.85 -13.71
N ASP A 82 -7.85 22.09 -14.74
CA ASP A 82 -7.88 20.63 -14.70
C ASP A 82 -6.50 20.04 -14.88
N ARG A 83 -6.26 18.91 -14.22
CA ARG A 83 -4.98 18.19 -14.29
C ARG A 83 -5.23 16.73 -14.59
N ILE A 84 -4.64 16.25 -15.68
CA ILE A 84 -4.68 14.83 -16.03
C ILE A 84 -3.61 14.12 -15.21
N ARG A 85 -4.05 13.18 -14.37
CA ARG A 85 -3.22 12.36 -13.49
C ARG A 85 -3.05 10.93 -13.98
N GLY A 86 -3.94 10.46 -14.84
CA GLY A 86 -3.89 9.13 -15.39
C GLY A 86 -4.32 9.13 -16.85
N ILE A 87 -3.59 8.41 -17.68
CA ILE A 87 -3.98 8.04 -19.03
C ILE A 87 -3.96 6.52 -19.06
N TRP A 88 -5.12 5.92 -19.29
CA TRP A 88 -5.35 4.50 -19.24
C TRP A 88 -5.82 4.05 -20.63
N VAL A 89 -5.05 3.21 -21.28
CA VAL A 89 -5.45 2.54 -22.52
C VAL A 89 -5.87 1.13 -22.13
N THR A 90 -7.17 0.96 -21.93
CA THR A 90 -7.79 -0.25 -21.39
C THR A 90 -8.75 -0.86 -22.40
N ASP A 91 -9.24 -2.06 -22.10
CA ASP A 91 -10.32 -2.74 -22.82
C ASP A 91 -11.65 -2.54 -22.06
N PRO A 92 -12.34 -1.39 -22.21
CA PRO A 92 -13.75 -1.35 -21.91
C PRO A 92 -14.49 -2.17 -22.96
N ALA A 93 -15.63 -2.73 -22.60
CA ALA A 93 -16.56 -3.29 -23.58
C ALA A 93 -17.01 -2.18 -24.55
N PHE A 94 -16.27 -2.01 -25.66
CA PHE A 94 -16.41 -0.97 -26.68
C PHE A 94 -17.81 -0.87 -27.32
N GLY A 95 -18.69 -1.83 -27.01
CA GLY A 95 -20.03 -1.98 -27.56
C GLY A 95 -21.12 -1.12 -26.93
N ALA A 96 -20.92 -0.50 -25.76
CA ALA A 96 -22.02 0.17 -25.02
C ALA A 96 -21.93 1.71 -24.94
N GLN A 97 -20.96 2.35 -25.59
CA GLN A 97 -20.63 3.76 -25.32
C GLN A 97 -20.80 4.67 -26.55
N SER A 98 -21.32 5.87 -26.33
CA SER A 98 -21.99 6.68 -27.35
C SER A 98 -21.12 7.68 -28.11
N GLU A 99 -19.93 8.06 -27.63
CA GLU A 99 -19.10 9.08 -28.31
C GLU A 99 -17.76 8.51 -28.78
N LYS A 100 -17.71 8.20 -30.07
CA LYS A 100 -16.51 7.78 -30.80
C LYS A 100 -16.07 8.92 -31.69
N MET A 101 -14.77 9.16 -31.80
CA MET A 101 -14.23 10.17 -32.71
C MET A 101 -13.20 9.60 -33.67
N PRO A 102 -13.08 10.13 -34.90
CA PRO A 102 -12.03 9.72 -35.82
C PRO A 102 -10.63 9.90 -35.21
N MET A 103 -9.72 8.95 -35.48
CA MET A 103 -8.33 8.97 -35.02
C MET A 103 -7.61 10.27 -35.38
N GLU A 104 -7.92 10.86 -36.54
CA GLU A 104 -7.33 12.14 -36.96
C GLU A 104 -7.76 13.31 -36.06
N ARG A 105 -9.04 13.32 -35.63
CA ARG A 105 -9.53 14.31 -34.67
C ARG A 105 -8.88 14.11 -33.30
N PHE A 106 -8.67 12.88 -32.88
CA PHE A 106 -7.94 12.58 -31.65
C PHE A 106 -6.52 13.17 -31.69
N ARG A 107 -5.75 12.89 -32.75
CA ARG A 107 -4.37 13.39 -32.93
C ARG A 107 -4.28 14.91 -32.95
N THR A 108 -5.21 15.57 -33.64
CA THR A 108 -5.13 17.01 -33.90
C THR A 108 -5.80 17.87 -32.82
N LYS A 109 -6.79 17.35 -32.09
CA LYS A 109 -7.57 18.12 -31.11
C LYS A 109 -7.38 17.62 -29.68
N VAL A 110 -7.43 16.31 -29.47
CA VAL A 110 -7.41 15.76 -28.10
C VAL A 110 -5.98 15.62 -27.59
N LEU A 111 -5.07 15.04 -28.37
CA LEU A 111 -3.71 14.79 -27.93
C LEU A 111 -2.93 16.06 -27.53
N PRO A 112 -3.05 17.21 -28.24
CA PRO A 112 -2.47 18.47 -27.78
C PRO A 112 -3.09 18.96 -26.46
N LEU A 113 -4.40 18.78 -26.28
CA LEU A 113 -5.06 19.13 -25.02
C LEU A 113 -4.55 18.25 -23.86
N LEU A 114 -4.41 16.93 -24.08
CA LEU A 114 -3.83 16.02 -23.08
C LEU A 114 -2.44 16.50 -22.66
N ASN A 115 -1.58 16.89 -23.60
CA ASN A 115 -0.25 17.45 -23.31
C ASN A 115 -0.30 18.73 -22.48
N SER A 116 -1.29 19.60 -22.72
CA SER A 116 -1.42 20.86 -21.98
C SER A 116 -1.92 20.68 -20.54
N LEU A 117 -2.68 19.62 -20.29
CA LEU A 117 -3.30 19.34 -18.98
C LEU A 117 -2.52 18.29 -18.16
N ALA A 118 -1.67 17.50 -18.81
CA ALA A 118 -0.80 16.51 -18.17
C ALA A 118 0.54 17.16 -17.79
N ASP A 119 0.79 17.34 -16.50
CA ASP A 119 2.09 17.80 -15.98
C ASP A 119 2.85 16.63 -15.32
N ALA A 120 2.16 15.92 -14.43
CA ALA A 120 2.66 14.74 -13.74
C ALA A 120 1.56 13.68 -13.70
N TYR A 121 1.66 12.69 -14.59
CA TYR A 121 0.63 11.71 -14.85
C TYR A 121 1.17 10.27 -14.82
N ASN A 122 0.26 9.32 -14.70
CA ASN A 122 0.53 7.90 -14.85
C ASN A 122 0.05 7.46 -16.24
N LEU A 123 0.88 6.73 -16.97
CA LEU A 123 0.51 6.11 -18.23
C LEU A 123 0.39 4.60 -18.02
N GLU A 124 -0.76 4.03 -18.33
CA GLU A 124 -0.98 2.59 -18.28
C GLU A 124 -1.60 2.11 -19.59
N ILE A 125 -0.94 1.17 -20.25
CA ILE A 125 -1.36 0.61 -21.53
C ILE A 125 -1.43 -0.90 -21.38
N SER A 126 -2.65 -1.46 -21.46
CA SER A 126 -2.86 -2.90 -21.36
C SER A 126 -2.23 -3.64 -22.54
N SER A 127 -1.49 -4.71 -22.26
CA SER A 127 -0.79 -5.52 -23.26
C SER A 127 -1.69 -6.50 -24.03
N SER A 128 -3.02 -6.46 -23.83
CA SER A 128 -3.94 -7.54 -24.24
C SER A 128 -4.40 -7.49 -25.70
N HIS A 129 -4.16 -6.42 -26.48
CA HIS A 129 -4.81 -6.27 -27.79
C HIS A 129 -3.85 -6.02 -28.95
N ARG A 130 -4.10 -6.77 -30.04
CA ARG A 130 -3.40 -6.63 -31.33
C ARG A 130 -3.79 -5.36 -32.11
N TYR A 131 -4.86 -4.68 -31.71
CA TYR A 131 -5.43 -3.57 -32.49
C TYR A 131 -5.00 -2.18 -31.98
N LEU A 132 -4.13 -2.12 -30.96
CA LEU A 132 -3.75 -0.87 -30.31
C LEU A 132 -2.66 -0.07 -31.04
N HIS A 133 -2.00 -0.63 -32.05
CA HIS A 133 -0.81 -0.04 -32.68
C HIS A 133 -1.00 1.41 -33.14
N CYS A 134 -2.13 1.74 -33.79
CA CYS A 134 -2.38 3.10 -34.28
C CYS A 134 -2.52 4.13 -33.15
N LEU A 135 -3.18 3.74 -32.05
CA LEU A 135 -3.38 4.60 -30.88
C LEU A 135 -2.08 4.74 -30.09
N THR A 136 -1.40 3.63 -29.79
CA THR A 136 -0.15 3.64 -29.02
C THR A 136 0.95 4.40 -29.74
N ASP A 137 1.08 4.25 -31.07
CA ASP A 137 2.02 5.03 -31.86
C ASP A 137 1.73 6.53 -31.75
N SER A 138 0.46 6.91 -31.82
CA SER A 138 0.06 8.31 -31.69
C SER A 138 0.39 8.85 -30.31
N LEU A 139 0.12 8.07 -29.25
CA LEU A 139 0.45 8.45 -27.88
C LEU A 139 1.96 8.57 -27.66
N PHE A 140 2.76 7.59 -28.07
CA PHE A 140 4.21 7.61 -27.88
C PHE A 140 4.90 8.72 -28.67
N SER A 141 4.42 9.04 -29.88
CA SER A 141 4.97 10.15 -30.67
C SER A 141 4.46 11.52 -30.23
N GLY A 142 3.25 11.59 -29.67
CA GLY A 142 2.60 12.87 -29.38
C GLY A 142 2.67 13.30 -27.92
N LEU A 143 2.71 12.38 -26.95
CA LEU A 143 2.82 12.73 -25.54
C LEU A 143 4.23 13.22 -25.22
N ARG A 144 4.33 14.49 -24.81
CA ARG A 144 5.59 15.15 -24.43
C ARG A 144 5.67 15.46 -22.94
N ALA A 145 4.54 15.40 -22.25
CA ALA A 145 4.47 15.54 -20.81
C ALA A 145 5.29 14.44 -20.10
N LEU A 146 5.67 14.67 -18.85
CA LEU A 146 6.58 13.82 -18.09
C LEU A 146 5.79 12.83 -17.20
N PRO A 147 5.71 11.53 -17.55
CA PRO A 147 5.01 10.56 -16.74
C PRO A 147 5.82 10.24 -15.47
N LEU A 148 5.10 10.09 -14.36
CA LEU A 148 5.66 9.60 -13.09
C LEU A 148 5.71 8.07 -13.03
N LYS A 149 4.70 7.43 -13.64
CA LYS A 149 4.58 5.98 -13.77
C LYS A 149 4.33 5.65 -15.23
N ILE A 150 5.06 4.68 -15.76
CA ILE A 150 4.73 4.02 -17.03
C ILE A 150 4.49 2.54 -16.75
N GLU A 151 3.39 2.04 -17.26
CA GLU A 151 3.07 0.63 -17.31
C GLU A 151 2.64 0.28 -18.73
N THR A 152 3.42 -0.55 -19.42
CA THR A 152 3.18 -0.81 -20.85
C THR A 152 3.65 -2.19 -21.27
N GLY A 153 2.92 -2.77 -22.23
CA GLY A 153 3.43 -3.84 -23.08
C GLY A 153 4.49 -3.36 -24.07
N TYR A 154 5.11 -4.29 -24.79
CA TYR A 154 5.90 -3.96 -25.99
C TYR A 154 4.97 -3.70 -27.18
N PHE A 155 5.07 -2.52 -27.79
CA PHE A 155 4.26 -2.11 -28.95
C PHE A 155 5.13 -1.67 -30.14
N GLY A 156 6.37 -2.15 -30.23
CA GLY A 156 7.31 -1.81 -31.30
C GLY A 156 8.32 -0.71 -30.92
N GLY A 157 9.11 -0.26 -31.90
CA GLY A 157 10.25 0.63 -31.70
C GLY A 157 9.91 1.98 -31.04
N LYS A 158 8.78 2.60 -31.43
CA LYS A 158 8.32 3.87 -30.83
C LYS A 158 8.05 3.76 -29.34
N CYS A 159 7.60 2.59 -28.87
CA CYS A 159 7.39 2.34 -27.45
C CYS A 159 8.74 2.35 -26.71
N VAL A 160 9.75 1.69 -27.26
CA VAL A 160 11.12 1.67 -26.71
C VAL A 160 11.68 3.09 -26.68
N GLU A 161 11.66 3.80 -27.81
CA GLU A 161 12.14 5.19 -27.92
C GLU A 161 11.47 6.11 -26.87
N PHE A 162 10.15 5.99 -26.72
CA PHE A 162 9.41 6.75 -25.73
C PHE A 162 9.89 6.46 -24.30
N VAL A 163 9.99 5.18 -23.90
CA VAL A 163 10.43 4.83 -22.54
C VAL A 163 11.87 5.29 -22.30
N GLU A 164 12.77 5.11 -23.27
CA GLU A 164 14.16 5.58 -23.18
C GLU A 164 14.25 7.09 -23.02
N GLN A 165 13.47 7.83 -23.79
CA GLN A 165 13.37 9.28 -23.68
C GLN A 165 12.87 9.70 -22.28
N GLN A 166 11.83 9.05 -21.75
CA GLN A 166 11.32 9.37 -20.41
C GLN A 166 12.30 9.02 -19.29
N ILE A 167 13.09 7.95 -19.46
CA ILE A 167 14.20 7.62 -18.55
C ILE A 167 15.28 8.71 -18.61
N ALA A 168 15.67 9.13 -19.82
CA ALA A 168 16.70 10.16 -20.02
C ALA A 168 16.31 11.51 -19.42
N LEU A 169 15.01 11.85 -19.42
CA LEU A 169 14.47 13.06 -18.77
C LEU A 169 14.51 12.99 -17.24
N GLY A 170 14.76 11.82 -16.64
CA GLY A 170 15.10 11.65 -15.23
C GLY A 170 13.95 11.85 -14.23
N ARG A 171 12.72 12.11 -14.68
CA ARG A 171 11.54 12.32 -13.81
C ARG A 171 10.73 11.05 -13.55
N LEU A 172 10.90 10.02 -14.38
CA LEU A 172 10.21 8.75 -14.22
C LEU A 172 10.55 8.14 -12.84
N ARG A 173 9.52 7.67 -12.12
CA ARG A 173 9.68 7.06 -10.79
C ARG A 173 9.40 5.56 -10.81
N LYS A 174 8.41 5.15 -11.60
CA LYS A 174 7.94 3.77 -11.64
C LYS A 174 7.85 3.30 -13.10
N LEU A 175 8.42 2.14 -13.37
CA LEU A 175 8.38 1.51 -14.68
C LEU A 175 7.96 0.04 -14.54
N THR A 176 6.90 -0.33 -15.24
CA THR A 176 6.42 -1.71 -15.34
C THR A 176 6.36 -2.09 -16.81
N LEU A 177 7.18 -3.06 -17.19
CA LEU A 177 7.22 -3.58 -18.56
C LEU A 177 6.51 -4.93 -18.61
N ARG A 178 5.73 -5.16 -19.67
CA ARG A 178 5.01 -6.41 -19.92
C ARG A 178 5.26 -6.92 -21.34
N GLY A 179 5.10 -8.22 -21.58
CA GLY A 179 5.31 -8.84 -22.89
C GLY A 179 6.76 -9.32 -23.11
N GLN A 180 6.96 -10.26 -24.03
CA GLN A 180 8.23 -11.02 -24.19
C GLN A 180 9.13 -10.52 -25.33
N GLU A 181 8.82 -9.38 -25.94
CA GLU A 181 9.47 -8.91 -27.17
C GLU A 181 10.37 -7.69 -26.96
N TRP A 182 10.77 -7.40 -25.72
CA TRP A 182 11.61 -6.25 -25.43
C TRP A 182 13.04 -6.47 -25.95
N PRO A 183 13.65 -5.48 -26.64
CA PRO A 183 15.00 -5.63 -27.16
C PRO A 183 16.04 -5.59 -26.02
N ASP A 184 17.14 -6.33 -26.19
CA ASP A 184 18.25 -6.35 -25.22
C ASP A 184 18.91 -4.97 -25.02
N SER A 185 18.82 -4.08 -26.03
CA SER A 185 19.30 -2.69 -25.92
C SER A 185 18.66 -1.95 -24.75
N MET A 186 17.42 -2.30 -24.38
CA MET A 186 16.69 -1.69 -23.27
C MET A 186 17.40 -1.86 -21.93
N LYS A 187 18.27 -2.88 -21.77
CA LYS A 187 19.05 -3.11 -20.53
C LYS A 187 19.91 -1.90 -20.15
N ALA A 188 20.51 -1.21 -21.12
CA ALA A 188 21.31 -0.02 -20.87
C ALA A 188 20.45 1.11 -20.29
N SER A 189 19.29 1.34 -20.88
CA SER A 189 18.30 2.33 -20.44
C SER A 189 17.74 1.99 -19.06
N LEU A 190 17.45 0.73 -18.77
CA LEU A 190 17.04 0.28 -17.42
C LEU A 190 18.13 0.51 -16.37
N LYS A 191 19.41 0.26 -16.69
CA LYS A 191 20.53 0.58 -15.79
C LYS A 191 20.63 2.09 -15.54
N SER A 192 20.37 2.93 -16.55
CA SER A 192 20.28 4.38 -16.38
C SER A 192 19.11 4.77 -15.46
N PHE A 193 17.94 4.15 -15.65
CA PHE A 193 16.77 4.36 -14.81
C PHE A 193 17.06 4.04 -13.33
N LEU A 194 17.72 2.91 -13.04
CA LEU A 194 18.11 2.54 -11.67
C LEU A 194 19.11 3.53 -11.03
N LYS A 195 19.88 4.27 -11.83
CA LYS A 195 20.78 5.33 -11.34
C LYS A 195 20.05 6.65 -11.06
N SER A 196 18.84 6.85 -11.59
CA SER A 196 18.08 8.09 -11.41
C SER A 196 17.73 8.35 -9.93
N PRO A 197 17.90 9.58 -9.42
CA PRO A 197 17.51 9.94 -8.04
C PRO A 197 15.99 9.82 -7.78
N ASN A 198 15.19 9.78 -8.85
CA ASN A 198 13.74 9.65 -8.78
C ASN A 198 13.24 8.21 -8.83
N PHE A 199 14.13 7.24 -9.10
CA PHE A 199 13.78 5.83 -9.15
C PHE A 199 13.10 5.33 -7.86
N VAL A 200 11.97 4.63 -8.04
CA VAL A 200 11.22 3.96 -6.98
C VAL A 200 10.92 2.51 -7.35
N TYR A 201 10.38 2.23 -8.53
CA TYR A 201 9.87 0.90 -8.84
C TYR A 201 10.26 0.47 -10.26
N LEU A 202 10.80 -0.74 -10.39
CA LEU A 202 11.04 -1.41 -11.67
C LEU A 202 10.46 -2.82 -11.61
N ASP A 203 9.62 -3.16 -12.58
CA ASP A 203 9.03 -4.49 -12.72
C ASP A 203 9.21 -5.04 -14.13
N LEU A 204 9.95 -6.15 -14.20
CA LEU A 204 10.29 -6.89 -15.40
C LEU A 204 9.70 -8.31 -15.38
N PHE A 205 8.84 -8.62 -14.41
CA PHE A 205 8.38 -9.99 -14.15
C PHE A 205 7.77 -10.66 -15.38
N TRP A 206 6.96 -9.92 -16.12
CA TRP A 206 6.25 -10.39 -17.31
C TRP A 206 7.01 -10.12 -18.61
N THR A 207 8.34 -10.02 -18.55
CA THR A 207 9.19 -9.76 -19.73
C THR A 207 10.20 -10.86 -20.04
N ASN A 208 10.87 -10.72 -21.19
CA ASN A 208 12.07 -11.48 -21.56
C ASN A 208 13.36 -10.83 -21.02
N LEU A 209 13.29 -9.61 -20.47
CA LEU A 209 14.40 -8.97 -19.80
C LEU A 209 14.60 -9.59 -18.41
N THR A 210 15.85 -9.63 -17.97
CA THR A 210 16.24 -10.20 -16.68
C THR A 210 16.83 -9.13 -15.77
N VAL A 211 16.73 -9.36 -14.46
CA VAL A 211 17.49 -8.62 -13.46
C VAL A 211 18.88 -9.22 -13.43
N ASP A 212 19.87 -8.46 -13.89
CA ASP A 212 21.27 -8.88 -13.96
C ASP A 212 22.11 -8.42 -12.76
N LEU A 213 23.36 -8.86 -12.71
CA LEU A 213 24.28 -8.54 -11.62
C LEU A 213 24.63 -7.05 -11.56
N ASP A 214 24.71 -6.37 -12.71
CA ASP A 214 24.99 -4.93 -12.77
C ASP A 214 23.84 -4.11 -12.15
N MET A 215 22.59 -4.49 -12.42
CA MET A 215 21.42 -3.88 -11.78
C MET A 215 21.48 -4.05 -10.26
N LEU A 216 21.84 -5.24 -9.77
CA LEU A 216 22.07 -5.45 -8.35
C LEU A 216 23.18 -4.53 -7.82
N ILE A 217 24.34 -4.46 -8.48
CA ILE A 217 25.47 -3.61 -8.06
C ILE A 217 25.06 -2.13 -7.98
N ILE A 218 24.29 -1.62 -8.95
CA ILE A 218 23.75 -0.25 -8.92
C ILE A 218 22.91 -0.04 -7.66
N MET A 219 22.01 -0.97 -7.36
CA MET A 219 21.16 -0.92 -6.18
C MET A 219 21.97 -0.94 -4.88
N VAL A 220 22.97 -1.83 -4.76
CA VAL A 220 23.82 -1.88 -3.57
C VAL A 220 24.64 -0.60 -3.41
N LYS A 221 25.24 -0.07 -4.48
CA LYS A 221 26.00 1.19 -4.43
C LYS A 221 25.15 2.36 -3.95
N ARG A 222 23.94 2.50 -4.47
CA ARG A 222 23.00 3.55 -4.02
C ARG A 222 22.55 3.36 -2.58
N PHE A 223 22.29 2.11 -2.20
CA PHE A 223 21.89 1.78 -0.83
C PHE A 223 22.96 2.19 0.18
N LEU A 224 24.22 1.84 -0.08
CA LEU A 224 25.35 2.16 0.80
C LEU A 224 25.61 3.67 0.91
N LYS A 225 25.28 4.44 -0.15
CA LYS A 225 25.31 5.90 -0.13
C LYS A 225 24.13 6.56 0.60
N GLY A 226 23.09 5.80 0.95
CA GLY A 226 21.86 6.35 1.51
C GLY A 226 20.89 6.93 0.47
N ASP A 227 21.18 6.74 -0.83
CA ASP A 227 20.41 7.33 -1.95
C ASP A 227 19.15 6.53 -2.32
N LEU A 228 18.88 5.41 -1.64
CA LEU A 228 17.69 4.58 -1.88
C LEU A 228 16.54 4.94 -0.94
N ARG A 229 15.34 5.08 -1.52
CA ARG A 229 14.10 5.31 -0.79
C ARG A 229 13.60 3.99 -0.19
N LYS A 230 12.86 4.07 0.93
CA LYS A 230 12.27 2.90 1.60
C LYS A 230 11.31 2.11 0.70
N GLU A 231 10.66 2.79 -0.23
CA GLU A 231 9.70 2.21 -1.17
C GLU A 231 10.36 1.59 -2.41
N THR A 232 11.70 1.60 -2.49
CA THR A 232 12.38 1.15 -3.69
C THR A 232 12.23 -0.36 -3.90
N LEU A 233 11.91 -0.79 -5.13
CA LEU A 233 11.72 -2.19 -5.45
C LEU A 233 12.10 -2.49 -6.91
N VAL A 234 12.88 -3.54 -7.10
CA VAL A 234 13.17 -4.14 -8.42
C VAL A 234 12.66 -5.57 -8.43
N LEU A 235 11.84 -5.92 -9.41
CA LEU A 235 11.28 -7.25 -9.63
C LEU A 235 11.61 -7.77 -11.02
N GLY A 236 11.87 -9.07 -11.13
CA GLY A 236 12.00 -9.74 -12.42
C GLY A 236 12.56 -11.15 -12.34
N LYS A 237 12.80 -11.75 -13.50
CA LYS A 237 13.50 -13.03 -13.62
C LYS A 237 15.00 -12.81 -13.41
N PRO A 238 15.71 -13.63 -12.63
CA PRO A 238 17.15 -13.49 -12.47
C PRO A 238 17.87 -13.88 -13.77
N SER A 239 18.96 -13.17 -14.10
CA SER A 239 19.92 -13.63 -15.11
C SER A 239 20.68 -14.88 -14.63
N GLU A 240 21.44 -15.54 -15.51
CA GLU A 240 22.23 -16.73 -15.12
C GLU A 240 23.26 -16.41 -14.02
N GLU A 241 23.88 -15.23 -14.06
CA GLU A 241 24.82 -14.77 -13.03
C GLU A 241 24.12 -14.58 -11.68
N MET A 242 22.89 -14.05 -11.70
CA MET A 242 22.07 -13.91 -10.50
C MET A 242 21.62 -15.28 -9.94
N ARG A 243 21.38 -16.27 -10.81
CA ARG A 243 21.10 -17.66 -10.38
C ARG A 243 22.34 -18.33 -9.79
N ASP A 244 23.51 -18.13 -10.37
CA ASP A 244 24.77 -18.63 -9.79
C ASP A 244 25.04 -17.99 -8.42
N LEU A 245 24.79 -16.69 -8.26
CA LEU A 245 24.85 -15.99 -6.99
C LEU A 245 23.89 -16.63 -5.95
N HIS A 246 22.65 -16.92 -6.35
CA HIS A 246 21.68 -17.61 -5.51
C HIS A 246 22.14 -19.02 -5.11
N CYS A 247 22.63 -19.81 -6.06
CA CYS A 247 23.17 -21.15 -5.81
C CYS A 247 24.35 -21.13 -4.83
N LYS A 248 25.25 -20.14 -4.95
CA LYS A 248 26.37 -19.95 -4.02
C LYS A 248 25.87 -19.59 -2.62
N SER A 249 24.86 -18.73 -2.51
CA SER A 249 24.20 -18.38 -1.25
C SER A 249 23.60 -19.62 -0.56
N LEU A 250 22.88 -20.46 -1.31
CA LEU A 250 22.25 -21.68 -0.79
C LEU A 250 23.27 -22.68 -0.22
N ARG A 251 24.45 -22.77 -0.83
CA ARG A 251 25.52 -23.67 -0.40
C ARG A 251 26.30 -23.17 0.83
N GLY A 252 25.93 -22.02 1.40
CA GLY A 252 26.64 -21.42 2.53
C GLY A 252 28.08 -21.02 2.19
N LYS A 253 28.41 -20.90 0.90
CA LYS A 253 29.73 -20.46 0.45
C LYS A 253 29.88 -18.97 0.71
N THR A 254 31.11 -18.53 0.95
CA THR A 254 31.45 -17.10 0.93
C THR A 254 31.03 -16.52 -0.41
N LEU A 255 30.08 -15.59 -0.37
CA LEU A 255 29.63 -14.90 -1.58
C LEU A 255 30.76 -14.07 -2.18
N PRO A 256 30.86 -13.99 -3.51
CA PRO A 256 31.90 -13.19 -4.16
C PRO A 256 31.72 -11.71 -3.77
N LEU A 257 32.85 -11.01 -3.65
CA LEU A 257 32.83 -9.55 -3.60
C LEU A 257 32.34 -9.07 -4.98
N LEU A 258 31.27 -8.27 -5.01
CA LEU A 258 30.79 -7.71 -6.28
C LEU A 258 31.69 -6.54 -6.69
N ASP A 259 31.98 -6.43 -7.97
CA ASP A 259 32.95 -5.46 -8.47
C ASP A 259 32.60 -4.02 -8.11
N GLY A 260 33.58 -3.33 -7.52
CA GLY A 260 33.45 -1.96 -7.04
C GLY A 260 32.59 -1.79 -5.79
N LEU A 261 32.29 -2.86 -5.05
CA LEU A 261 31.78 -2.78 -3.68
C LEU A 261 32.91 -3.05 -2.66
N THR A 262 32.91 -2.30 -1.56
CA THR A 262 33.86 -2.50 -0.44
C THR A 262 33.32 -3.43 0.63
N THR A 263 31.99 -3.57 0.72
CA THR A 263 31.31 -4.42 1.70
C THR A 263 30.88 -5.75 1.09
N ARG A 264 31.23 -6.85 1.78
CA ARG A 264 30.75 -8.19 1.43
C ARG A 264 29.27 -8.34 1.82
N PRO A 265 28.46 -9.04 0.99
CA PRO A 265 27.12 -9.43 1.39
C PRO A 265 27.12 -10.41 2.57
N GLU A 266 26.06 -10.35 3.37
CA GLU A 266 25.75 -11.32 4.41
C GLU A 266 24.62 -12.25 3.94
N THR A 267 24.64 -13.51 4.39
CA THR A 267 23.58 -14.49 4.13
C THR A 267 22.83 -14.83 5.41
N PHE A 268 21.50 -14.94 5.32
CA PHE A 268 20.69 -15.34 6.47
C PHE A 268 20.46 -16.85 6.45
N ARG A 269 21.21 -17.60 7.27
CA ARG A 269 21.21 -19.08 7.26
C ARG A 269 19.84 -19.72 7.51
N ARG A 270 18.92 -19.06 8.22
CA ARG A 270 17.58 -19.60 8.52
C ARG A 270 16.54 -19.36 7.43
N GLU A 271 16.80 -18.46 6.48
CA GLU A 271 15.90 -18.17 5.36
C GLU A 271 16.72 -18.26 4.07
N TYR A 272 16.93 -19.50 3.62
CA TYR A 272 17.91 -19.90 2.60
C TYR A 272 17.84 -19.16 1.24
N SER A 273 16.88 -18.29 1.00
CA SER A 273 16.72 -17.53 -0.25
C SER A 273 16.94 -16.03 -0.12
N LYS A 274 17.62 -15.56 0.95
CA LYS A 274 17.85 -14.11 1.18
C LYS A 274 19.34 -13.78 1.34
N ILE A 275 19.79 -12.86 0.48
CA ILE A 275 21.07 -12.15 0.61
C ILE A 275 20.76 -10.74 1.12
N PHE A 276 21.58 -10.19 2.00
CA PHE A 276 21.41 -8.79 2.41
C PHE A 276 22.72 -8.03 2.59
N TRP A 277 22.60 -6.71 2.53
CA TRP A 277 23.66 -5.76 2.88
C TRP A 277 23.16 -4.86 3.99
N SER A 278 24.02 -4.62 4.98
CA SER A 278 23.79 -3.63 6.03
C SER A 278 24.27 -2.26 5.54
N GLY A 279 23.42 -1.25 5.66
CA GLY A 279 23.69 0.12 5.20
C GLY A 279 23.72 1.12 6.35
N PRO A 280 23.78 2.43 6.04
CA PRO A 280 23.61 3.47 7.05
C PRO A 280 22.26 3.34 7.78
N ASP A 281 22.19 3.87 9.00
CA ASP A 281 20.98 3.89 9.85
C ASP A 281 20.38 2.50 10.16
N GLN A 282 21.20 1.46 10.23
CA GLN A 282 20.75 0.07 10.46
C GLN A 282 19.72 -0.41 9.42
N ARG A 283 19.66 0.22 8.24
CA ARG A 283 18.82 -0.28 7.15
C ARG A 283 19.48 -1.53 6.56
N LYS A 284 18.66 -2.39 5.95
CA LYS A 284 19.13 -3.55 5.22
C LYS A 284 18.56 -3.56 3.81
N LEU A 285 19.40 -3.81 2.81
CA LEU A 285 18.96 -4.11 1.46
C LEU A 285 18.85 -5.62 1.30
N PHE A 286 17.67 -6.11 0.95
CA PHE A 286 17.41 -7.53 0.76
C PHE A 286 17.32 -7.87 -0.72
N VAL A 287 17.94 -8.97 -1.09
CA VAL A 287 17.72 -9.68 -2.35
C VAL A 287 17.05 -11.00 -2.00
N LYS A 288 15.77 -11.10 -2.33
CA LYS A 288 14.95 -12.30 -2.08
C LYS A 288 14.75 -13.05 -3.38
N PHE A 289 15.12 -14.32 -3.37
CA PHE A 289 14.80 -15.25 -4.44
C PHE A 289 13.53 -16.03 -4.09
N SER A 290 12.67 -16.24 -5.08
CA SER A 290 11.53 -17.16 -4.99
C SER A 290 11.74 -18.25 -6.04
N GLY A 291 12.43 -19.33 -5.63
CA GLY A 291 12.88 -20.37 -6.56
C GLY A 291 14.01 -19.89 -7.48
N SER A 292 14.07 -20.46 -8.69
CA SER A 292 15.02 -20.10 -9.76
C SER A 292 14.53 -18.98 -10.67
N ASP A 293 13.27 -18.60 -10.55
CA ASP A 293 12.55 -17.89 -11.61
C ASP A 293 12.28 -16.42 -11.26
N PHE A 294 12.49 -16.05 -10.00
CA PHE A 294 12.13 -14.73 -9.51
C PHE A 294 13.12 -14.18 -8.51
N VAL A 295 13.44 -12.89 -8.67
CA VAL A 295 14.22 -12.11 -7.73
C VAL A 295 13.52 -10.77 -7.43
N ALA A 296 13.57 -10.38 -6.16
CA ALA A 296 13.10 -9.11 -5.66
C ALA A 296 14.21 -8.41 -4.86
N ILE A 297 14.49 -7.14 -5.17
CA ILE A 297 15.49 -6.31 -4.48
C ILE A 297 14.77 -5.16 -3.76
N THR A 298 14.89 -5.07 -2.44
CA THR A 298 14.15 -4.08 -1.63
C THR A 298 14.91 -3.63 -0.38
N PRO A 299 14.96 -2.32 -0.06
CA PRO A 299 15.45 -1.84 1.22
C PRO A 299 14.35 -1.99 2.27
N ARG A 300 14.69 -2.53 3.45
CA ARG A 300 13.81 -2.54 4.62
C ARG A 300 14.51 -1.91 5.81
N SER A 301 13.70 -1.22 6.61
CA SER A 301 14.11 -0.78 7.93
C SER A 301 13.90 -1.93 8.92
N LEU A 302 14.87 -2.14 9.81
CA LEU A 302 14.90 -3.23 10.79
C LEU A 302 13.83 -3.13 11.89
N TYR A 303 13.10 -2.02 11.97
CA TYR A 303 12.09 -1.76 13.01
C TYR A 303 10.90 -2.74 13.05
N ILE A 304 10.82 -3.70 12.12
CA ILE A 304 9.79 -4.75 12.12
C ILE A 304 10.19 -5.99 12.95
N GLN A 305 11.43 -6.06 13.49
CA GLN A 305 11.92 -7.26 14.21
C GLN A 305 12.15 -7.08 15.72
N LEU A 306 11.63 -6.04 16.37
CA LEU A 306 11.62 -5.97 17.85
C LEU A 306 10.52 -6.87 18.46
N LEU A 307 10.59 -8.16 18.15
CA LEU A 307 10.08 -9.21 19.05
C LEU A 307 11.31 -9.95 19.59
N PRO A 308 11.40 -10.17 20.91
CA PRO A 308 12.56 -10.82 21.50
C PRO A 308 12.73 -12.23 20.94
N PRO A 309 13.99 -12.72 20.82
CA PRO A 309 14.24 -14.07 20.36
C PRO A 309 13.57 -15.08 21.29
N PHE A 310 12.73 -15.95 20.72
CA PHE A 310 12.19 -17.12 21.40
C PHE A 310 13.35 -18.01 21.85
N ASN A 311 13.52 -18.14 23.16
CA ASN A 311 14.50 -19.03 23.78
C ASN A 311 13.82 -20.40 23.98
N ASN A 312 14.07 -21.34 23.07
CA ASN A 312 13.65 -22.73 23.23
C ASN A 312 14.71 -23.48 24.04
N ASN A 313 14.61 -23.41 25.37
CA ASN A 313 15.22 -24.39 26.26
C ASN A 313 14.13 -24.87 27.22
N THR A 314 13.56 -26.04 26.92
CA THR A 314 12.76 -26.80 27.88
C THR A 314 13.37 -28.21 27.96
N GLU A 315 14.24 -28.41 28.93
CA GLU A 315 14.50 -29.73 29.51
C GLU A 315 14.30 -29.64 31.04
N GLU A 316 13.30 -30.40 31.51
CA GLU A 316 13.35 -31.28 32.67
C GLU A 316 14.23 -30.93 33.90
N LYS A 317 13.60 -30.56 35.04
CA LYS A 317 13.37 -31.45 36.22
C LYS A 317 13.07 -30.69 37.53
N ARG A 318 12.07 -31.24 38.23
CA ARG A 318 11.92 -31.45 39.69
C ARG A 318 11.69 -30.26 40.65
N PHE A 319 10.53 -30.34 41.31
CA PHE A 319 10.22 -30.09 42.72
C PHE A 319 11.06 -29.07 43.50
N TYR A 320 10.41 -28.01 43.99
CA TYR A 320 10.44 -27.65 45.42
C TYR A 320 9.27 -26.71 45.77
N LYS A 321 8.50 -27.07 46.81
CA LYS A 321 7.59 -26.17 47.55
C LYS A 321 8.39 -25.04 48.21
N PRO A 322 7.72 -23.93 48.58
CA PRO A 322 7.81 -23.57 49.99
C PRO A 322 6.48 -23.13 50.61
N ALA A 323 6.48 -23.28 51.94
CA ALA A 323 5.38 -23.14 52.85
C ALA A 323 5.14 -21.70 53.33
N HIS A 324 3.94 -21.51 53.86
CA HIS A 324 3.51 -20.39 54.71
C HIS A 324 4.49 -20.05 55.84
N ARG A 325 4.64 -18.75 56.11
CA ARG A 325 4.66 -18.17 57.47
C ARG A 325 4.22 -16.71 57.40
N GLY A 326 3.26 -16.36 58.25
CA GLY A 326 2.73 -15.01 58.41
C GLY A 326 3.26 -14.29 59.64
N LEU A 327 2.90 -13.00 59.68
CA LEU A 327 2.63 -12.11 60.82
C LEU A 327 3.76 -11.78 61.81
N LEU A 328 4.08 -10.49 61.91
CA LEU A 328 3.67 -9.67 63.06
C LEU A 328 3.88 -8.16 62.82
N LEU A 329 2.89 -7.38 63.29
CA LEU A 329 2.84 -5.93 63.46
C LEU A 329 3.92 -5.44 64.45
N GLU A 330 4.33 -4.15 64.42
CA GLU A 330 3.68 -3.06 65.18
C GLU A 330 4.53 -1.74 65.22
N LYS A 331 3.82 -0.60 65.37
CA LYS A 331 4.22 0.77 65.78
C LYS A 331 4.84 1.70 64.71
N GLY A 332 4.43 2.95 64.51
CA GLY A 332 3.44 3.82 65.17
C GLY A 332 3.90 5.30 65.15
N VAL A 333 3.00 6.22 64.75
CA VAL A 333 2.81 7.63 65.20
C VAL A 333 3.86 8.70 64.76
N THR A 334 3.56 9.64 63.83
CA THR A 334 2.89 10.98 63.91
C THR A 334 3.74 12.15 64.46
N ALA A 335 3.92 13.22 63.66
CA ALA A 335 4.06 14.65 64.08
C ALA A 335 3.97 15.56 62.81
N PHE A 336 2.82 16.14 62.47
CA PHE A 336 2.39 17.52 62.70
C PHE A 336 3.43 18.56 63.19
N PHE A 337 3.68 19.58 62.37
CA PHE A 337 3.65 21.00 62.76
C PHE A 337 3.21 21.86 61.56
N ALA A 338 2.28 22.78 61.82
CA ALA A 338 1.81 23.82 60.93
C ALA A 338 2.28 25.17 61.46
N MET A 339 2.60 26.12 60.58
CA MET A 339 2.32 27.57 60.71
C MET A 339 2.74 28.26 59.41
N GLN A 340 1.75 28.71 58.63
CA GLN A 340 1.31 30.11 58.50
C GLN A 340 2.31 31.00 57.73
N ASN A 341 1.94 31.35 56.50
CA ASN A 341 2.15 32.68 55.94
C ASN A 341 0.99 33.01 54.98
N THR A 342 0.45 34.22 55.17
CA THR A 342 -0.72 34.86 54.56
C THR A 342 -0.60 35.13 53.05
N PRO A 343 -1.73 35.34 52.33
CA PRO A 343 -1.74 35.49 50.88
C PRO A 343 -1.53 36.94 50.44
N GLN A 344 -0.78 37.14 49.35
CA GLN A 344 -0.82 38.37 48.56
C GLN A 344 -1.54 38.14 47.21
N PRO A 345 -2.24 39.15 46.68
CA PRO A 345 -3.09 39.03 45.50
C PRO A 345 -2.27 39.24 44.23
N THR A 346 -2.18 38.21 43.39
CA THR A 346 -1.62 38.34 42.03
C THR A 346 -2.71 38.23 40.98
N TYR A 347 -3.04 39.41 40.44
CA TYR A 347 -3.24 39.72 39.02
C TYR A 347 -3.39 38.54 38.05
N MET A 348 -4.48 38.61 37.26
CA MET A 348 -4.71 37.85 36.03
C MET A 348 -3.44 37.69 35.20
N ARG A 349 -2.91 36.47 35.14
CA ARG A 349 -1.82 36.08 34.24
C ARG A 349 -2.38 35.25 33.09
N HIS A 350 -1.83 35.53 31.91
CA HIS A 350 -2.13 34.93 30.62
C HIS A 350 -2.46 33.44 30.64
N GLY A 351 -3.56 33.11 29.96
CA GLY A 351 -3.73 31.91 29.13
C GLY A 351 -2.98 30.68 29.61
N GLU A 352 -3.36 30.15 30.78
CA GLU A 352 -3.16 28.74 31.03
C GLU A 352 -3.91 28.02 29.91
N ALA A 353 -3.15 27.44 28.97
CA ALA A 353 -3.67 26.42 28.09
C ALA A 353 -4.34 25.41 29.03
N GLN A 354 -5.67 25.36 29.03
CA GLN A 354 -6.43 24.41 29.82
C GLN A 354 -5.75 23.07 29.67
N ALA A 355 -5.12 22.60 30.74
CA ALA A 355 -4.40 21.35 30.72
C ALA A 355 -5.40 20.30 30.22
N MET A 356 -5.08 19.59 29.14
CA MET A 356 -5.93 18.52 28.59
C MET A 356 -6.12 17.34 29.55
N GLU A 357 -5.73 17.50 30.81
CA GLU A 357 -6.05 16.64 31.95
C GLU A 357 -7.57 16.60 32.22
N SER A 358 -8.36 17.53 31.66
CA SER A 358 -9.83 17.52 31.78
C SER A 358 -10.57 16.64 30.77
N VAL A 359 -9.88 15.98 29.83
CA VAL A 359 -10.54 15.08 28.86
C VAL A 359 -10.94 13.78 29.58
N PRO A 360 -12.23 13.42 29.62
CA PRO A 360 -12.67 12.21 30.30
C PRO A 360 -11.99 10.96 29.72
N VAL A 361 -11.51 10.06 30.58
CA VAL A 361 -10.87 8.80 30.17
C VAL A 361 -11.77 7.99 29.24
N ALA A 362 -13.08 8.02 29.44
CA ALA A 362 -14.06 7.36 28.57
C ALA A 362 -14.01 7.87 27.13
N PHE A 363 -13.89 9.20 26.94
CA PHE A 363 -13.74 9.78 25.60
C PHE A 363 -12.45 9.30 24.93
N VAL A 364 -11.34 9.29 25.66
CA VAL A 364 -10.06 8.79 25.14
C VAL A 364 -10.12 7.29 24.82
N ASP A 365 -10.80 6.48 25.64
CA ASP A 365 -11.00 5.04 25.39
C ASP A 365 -11.81 4.81 24.11
N THR A 366 -12.90 5.55 23.92
CA THR A 366 -13.74 5.49 22.71
C THR A 366 -12.98 5.96 21.48
N LEU A 367 -12.24 7.08 21.58
CA LEU A 367 -11.41 7.58 20.49
C LEU A 367 -10.33 6.55 20.11
N CYS A 368 -9.60 6.01 21.09
CA CYS A 368 -8.59 4.99 20.83
C CYS A 368 -9.17 3.70 20.23
N ALA A 369 -10.40 3.35 20.63
CA ALA A 369 -11.10 2.18 20.08
C ALA A 369 -11.44 2.35 18.58
N ALA A 370 -11.69 3.57 18.11
CA ALA A 370 -12.02 3.88 16.71
C ALA A 370 -10.78 4.12 15.83
N LEU A 371 -9.64 4.49 16.42
CA LEU A 371 -8.43 4.85 15.67
C LEU A 371 -7.68 3.64 15.10
N LYS A 372 -6.98 3.87 13.97
CA LYS A 372 -6.13 2.85 13.36
C LYS A 372 -4.87 2.63 14.17
N LYS A 373 -4.21 1.47 13.98
CA LYS A 373 -3.03 1.13 14.77
C LYS A 373 -1.88 2.09 14.48
N GLU A 374 -1.77 2.56 13.25
CA GLU A 374 -0.84 3.58 12.81
C GLU A 374 -1.13 4.94 13.47
N ASP A 375 -2.41 5.35 13.51
CA ASP A 375 -2.81 6.60 14.18
C ASP A 375 -2.55 6.54 15.70
N LEU A 376 -2.75 5.37 16.31
CA LEU A 376 -2.39 5.14 17.71
C LEU A 376 -0.87 5.22 17.92
N GLU A 377 -0.06 4.78 16.95
CA GLU A 377 1.40 4.92 16.99
C GLU A 377 1.82 6.39 16.91
N GLU A 378 1.21 7.18 16.02
CA GLU A 378 1.45 8.63 15.93
C GLU A 378 1.03 9.34 17.23
N LEU A 379 -0.14 9.00 17.78
CA LEU A 379 -0.60 9.56 19.05
C LEU A 379 0.31 9.22 20.24
N GLN A 380 0.97 8.06 20.24
CA GLN A 380 1.97 7.77 21.28
C GLN A 380 3.14 8.74 21.24
N GLN A 381 3.53 9.21 20.05
CA GLN A 381 4.66 10.12 19.87
C GLN A 381 4.35 11.54 20.35
N ILE A 382 3.07 11.94 20.38
CA ILE A 382 2.63 13.29 20.78
C ILE A 382 2.76 13.52 22.30
N GLY A 383 2.90 12.46 23.12
CA GLY A 383 3.14 12.57 24.57
C GLY A 383 1.89 12.85 25.42
N ARG A 384 2.09 13.10 26.73
CA ARG A 384 1.04 13.23 27.77
C ARG A 384 -0.05 14.26 27.40
N PRO A 385 -1.34 14.07 27.83
CA PRO A 385 -1.80 13.23 28.96
C PRO A 385 -2.41 11.85 28.62
N TRP A 386 -2.64 11.51 27.35
CA TRP A 386 -3.34 10.27 26.94
C TRP A 386 -2.45 9.05 26.69
N SER A 387 -1.13 9.18 26.85
CA SER A 387 -0.16 8.15 26.44
C SER A 387 -0.45 6.77 27.03
N ARG A 388 -0.89 6.66 28.29
CA ARG A 388 -1.17 5.36 28.92
C ARG A 388 -2.35 4.63 28.27
N THR A 389 -3.44 5.33 27.96
CA THR A 389 -4.62 4.73 27.30
C THR A 389 -4.27 4.34 25.87
N VAL A 390 -3.60 5.23 25.13
CA VAL A 390 -3.15 4.96 23.75
C VAL A 390 -2.17 3.77 23.71
N THR A 391 -1.19 3.70 24.62
CA THR A 391 -0.26 2.57 24.72
C THR A 391 -0.98 1.27 25.05
N THR A 392 -1.99 1.31 25.91
CA THR A 392 -2.79 0.12 26.24
C THR A 392 -3.57 -0.36 25.01
N HIS A 393 -4.24 0.54 24.28
CA HIS A 393 -4.95 0.18 23.06
C HIS A 393 -4.00 -0.36 22.00
N PHE A 394 -2.91 0.33 21.72
CA PHE A 394 -1.92 -0.08 20.72
C PHE A 394 -1.28 -1.44 21.03
N SER A 395 -0.84 -1.66 22.28
CA SER A 395 -0.18 -2.92 22.67
C SER A 395 -1.16 -4.10 22.65
N ARG A 396 -2.43 -3.87 22.96
CA ARG A 396 -3.48 -4.89 22.92
C ARG A 396 -4.15 -5.04 21.55
N ARG A 397 -3.92 -4.10 20.62
CA ARG A 397 -4.49 -4.11 19.27
C ARG A 397 -3.91 -5.25 18.45
N ARG A 398 -4.74 -6.27 18.23
CA ARG A 398 -4.51 -7.33 17.26
C ARG A 398 -5.35 -7.05 16.02
N GLU A 399 -4.72 -7.13 14.86
CA GLU A 399 -5.39 -6.91 13.59
C GLU A 399 -5.39 -8.21 12.80
N PHE A 400 -6.49 -8.45 12.09
CA PHE A 400 -6.71 -9.72 11.40
C PHE A 400 -7.10 -9.50 9.93
N LYS A 401 -6.70 -10.47 9.10
CA LYS A 401 -7.19 -10.68 7.74
C LYS A 401 -8.08 -11.90 7.73
N VAL A 402 -9.23 -11.77 7.11
CA VAL A 402 -10.19 -12.85 6.93
C VAL A 402 -10.20 -13.23 5.46
N TYR A 403 -10.00 -14.51 5.16
CA TYR A 403 -10.11 -15.07 3.83
C TYR A 403 -11.36 -15.93 3.79
N LEU A 404 -12.20 -15.67 2.79
CA LEU A 404 -13.42 -16.39 2.52
C LEU A 404 -13.29 -16.97 1.11
N ASP A 405 -13.44 -18.28 0.98
CA ASP A 405 -13.51 -18.94 -0.33
C ASP A 405 -14.87 -19.65 -0.38
N VAL A 406 -15.78 -19.17 -1.22
CA VAL A 406 -17.13 -19.73 -1.31
C VAL A 406 -17.14 -20.81 -2.38
N ASN A 407 -17.73 -21.97 -2.09
CA ASN A 407 -17.84 -23.00 -3.11
C ASN A 407 -18.80 -22.56 -4.25
N PRO A 408 -18.69 -23.16 -5.45
CA PRO A 408 -19.53 -22.77 -6.59
C PRO A 408 -21.04 -22.94 -6.35
N GLU A 409 -21.42 -23.88 -5.49
CA GLU A 409 -22.81 -24.20 -5.13
C GLU A 409 -23.38 -23.28 -4.03
N GLU A 410 -22.55 -22.42 -3.45
CA GLU A 410 -22.90 -21.47 -2.38
C GLU A 410 -23.41 -22.12 -1.08
N THR A 411 -23.15 -23.42 -0.91
CA THR A 411 -23.55 -24.22 0.26
C THR A 411 -22.52 -24.20 1.38
N GLU A 412 -21.25 -23.94 1.06
CA GLU A 412 -20.12 -23.95 1.99
C GLU A 412 -19.20 -22.75 1.77
N VAL A 413 -18.58 -22.29 2.85
CA VAL A 413 -17.49 -21.31 2.82
C VAL A 413 -16.29 -21.89 3.54
N LEU A 414 -15.14 -21.88 2.87
CA LEU A 414 -13.84 -22.05 3.50
C LEU A 414 -13.46 -20.73 4.15
N PHE A 415 -13.17 -20.82 5.44
CA PHE A 415 -12.99 -19.66 6.27
C PHE A 415 -11.60 -19.72 6.93
N GLU A 416 -10.79 -18.66 6.81
CA GLU A 416 -9.46 -18.57 7.44
C GLU A 416 -9.22 -17.16 8.04
N VAL A 417 -8.97 -17.06 9.35
CA VAL A 417 -8.45 -15.83 9.99
C VAL A 417 -6.94 -15.92 10.13
N LYS A 418 -6.22 -14.89 9.68
CA LYS A 418 -4.79 -14.69 9.96
C LYS A 418 -4.57 -13.39 10.71
N GLN A 419 -3.80 -13.45 11.79
CA GLN A 419 -3.35 -12.24 12.47
C GLN A 419 -2.27 -11.53 11.62
N ILE A 420 -2.44 -10.24 11.37
CA ILE A 420 -1.47 -9.42 10.63
C ILE A 420 -0.16 -9.37 11.42
N GLY A 421 0.94 -9.70 10.73
CA GLY A 421 2.28 -9.78 11.32
C GLY A 421 2.65 -11.17 11.85
N PHE A 422 1.73 -12.14 11.84
CA PHE A 422 1.99 -13.52 12.24
C PHE A 422 1.65 -14.50 11.10
N HIS A 423 2.34 -15.64 11.06
CA HIS A 423 2.15 -16.66 10.03
C HIS A 423 1.11 -17.74 10.40
N SER A 424 0.66 -17.78 11.65
CA SER A 424 -0.31 -18.76 12.13
C SER A 424 -1.76 -18.35 11.85
N SER A 425 -2.56 -19.31 11.42
CA SER A 425 -4.02 -19.20 11.43
C SER A 425 -4.54 -19.25 12.86
N VAL A 426 -5.68 -18.61 13.09
CA VAL A 426 -6.36 -18.60 14.39
C VAL A 426 -7.66 -19.38 14.25
N ASN A 427 -7.86 -20.38 15.11
CA ASN A 427 -9.15 -21.08 15.20
C ASN A 427 -10.17 -20.15 15.87
N LEU A 428 -11.19 -19.78 15.12
CA LEU A 428 -12.22 -18.82 15.50
C LEU A 428 -13.12 -19.28 16.64
N GLU A 429 -13.46 -20.57 16.67
CA GLU A 429 -14.45 -21.10 17.62
C GLU A 429 -13.90 -21.12 19.05
N SER A 430 -12.58 -21.24 19.18
CA SER A 430 -11.87 -21.12 20.44
C SER A 430 -11.27 -19.73 20.68
N PHE A 431 -11.41 -18.80 19.73
CA PHE A 431 -10.83 -17.48 19.86
C PHE A 431 -11.73 -16.54 20.64
N ALA A 432 -11.32 -16.23 21.87
CA ALA A 432 -11.90 -15.14 22.62
C ALA A 432 -11.50 -13.80 21.97
N TRP A 433 -12.41 -13.24 21.17
CA TRP A 433 -12.29 -11.89 20.63
C TRP A 433 -12.24 -10.88 21.77
N SER A 434 -11.21 -10.05 21.77
CA SER A 434 -11.07 -8.94 22.71
C SER A 434 -11.69 -7.67 22.12
N LYS A 435 -12.11 -6.73 22.98
CA LYS A 435 -12.59 -5.42 22.53
C LYS A 435 -11.57 -4.60 21.73
N TYR A 436 -10.30 -5.00 21.74
CA TYR A 436 -9.22 -4.38 20.98
C TYR A 436 -8.99 -5.04 19.61
N ASP A 437 -9.56 -6.21 19.34
CA ASP A 437 -9.33 -6.91 18.09
C ASP A 437 -10.06 -6.24 16.93
N ARG A 438 -9.43 -6.18 15.77
CA ARG A 438 -9.99 -5.55 14.57
C ARG A 438 -9.74 -6.38 13.31
N ILE A 439 -10.75 -6.44 12.46
CA ILE A 439 -10.63 -7.03 11.12
C ILE A 439 -10.33 -5.89 10.14
N ARG A 440 -9.17 -5.95 9.50
CA ARG A 440 -8.72 -4.93 8.55
C ARG A 440 -9.08 -5.24 7.12
N TYR A 441 -9.03 -6.52 6.76
CA TYR A 441 -9.25 -6.97 5.40
C TYR A 441 -10.13 -8.21 5.43
N ILE A 442 -11.15 -8.19 4.59
CA ILE A 442 -11.92 -9.38 4.24
C ILE A 442 -11.67 -9.59 2.76
N GLN A 443 -10.91 -10.63 2.43
CA GLN A 443 -10.68 -11.05 1.06
C GLN A 443 -11.67 -12.17 0.74
N MET A 444 -12.50 -11.94 -0.25
CA MET A 444 -13.42 -12.94 -0.78
C MET A 444 -12.89 -13.42 -2.12
N ASP A 445 -12.61 -14.71 -2.22
CA ASP A 445 -12.33 -15.40 -3.46
C ASP A 445 -13.46 -16.39 -3.74
N GLN A 446 -13.72 -16.67 -5.01
CA GLN A 446 -14.51 -17.83 -5.40
C GLN A 446 -13.60 -18.69 -6.26
N SER A 447 -13.02 -19.75 -5.68
CA SER A 447 -12.12 -20.60 -6.43
C SER A 447 -12.89 -21.71 -7.15
N ALA A 448 -12.77 -21.76 -8.48
CA ALA A 448 -13.07 -22.98 -9.26
C ALA A 448 -12.24 -24.19 -8.78
N GLN A 449 -11.19 -23.91 -7.99
CA GLN A 449 -10.27 -24.83 -7.35
C GLN A 449 -10.58 -25.06 -5.87
N PHE A 450 -11.84 -24.91 -5.43
CA PHE A 450 -12.22 -25.14 -4.01
C PHE A 450 -11.73 -26.49 -3.48
N GLY A 451 -11.73 -27.53 -4.32
CA GLY A 451 -11.12 -28.84 -4.03
C GLY A 451 -9.60 -28.90 -4.23
N ASP A 452 -9.05 -28.22 -5.23
CA ASP A 452 -7.62 -28.26 -5.55
C ASP A 452 -6.77 -27.43 -4.58
N ARG A 453 -7.27 -26.33 -4.02
CA ARG A 453 -6.59 -25.60 -2.93
C ARG A 453 -6.45 -26.47 -1.67
N LEU A 454 -7.45 -27.31 -1.38
CA LEU A 454 -7.38 -28.30 -0.30
C LEU A 454 -6.37 -29.41 -0.60
N ARG A 455 -6.28 -29.87 -1.86
CA ARG A 455 -5.27 -30.87 -2.29
C ARG A 455 -3.85 -30.32 -2.32
N ILE A 456 -3.65 -29.13 -2.91
CA ILE A 456 -2.35 -28.46 -2.95
C ILE A 456 -1.85 -28.22 -1.52
N ARG A 457 -2.69 -27.79 -0.58
CA ARG A 457 -2.30 -27.66 0.83
C ARG A 457 -2.14 -29.02 1.54
N GLY A 458 -2.93 -30.03 1.18
CA GLY A 458 -2.80 -31.41 1.67
C GLY A 458 -1.44 -32.06 1.38
N ILE A 459 -0.80 -31.69 0.26
CA ILE A 459 0.54 -32.17 -0.12
C ILE A 459 1.66 -31.54 0.76
N TRP A 460 1.41 -30.40 1.41
CA TRP A 460 2.35 -29.75 2.33
C TRP A 460 2.16 -30.15 3.81
N VAL A 461 1.29 -31.13 4.13
CA VAL A 461 0.93 -31.55 5.51
C VAL A 461 2.03 -32.35 6.24
N ARG A 462 3.29 -32.31 5.76
CA ARG A 462 4.43 -32.76 6.58
C ARG A 462 5.26 -31.64 7.21
N ASP A 463 4.91 -30.37 6.96
CA ASP A 463 5.61 -29.25 7.57
C ASP A 463 4.82 -28.72 8.79
N PRO A 464 5.30 -28.85 10.04
CA PRO A 464 4.60 -28.42 11.26
C PRO A 464 4.48 -26.88 11.42
N ILE A 465 4.87 -26.12 10.39
CA ILE A 465 4.90 -24.66 10.39
C ILE A 465 3.54 -24.07 9.97
N PHE A 466 2.69 -24.83 9.28
CA PHE A 466 1.37 -24.36 8.86
C PHE A 466 0.31 -24.79 9.88
N GLY A 467 -0.40 -23.80 10.46
CA GLY A 467 -1.43 -24.00 11.48
C GLY A 467 -2.65 -24.79 11.00
N ALA A 468 -3.68 -24.86 11.86
CA ALA A 468 -4.91 -25.61 11.61
C ALA A 468 -5.49 -25.37 10.21
N LEU A 469 -5.94 -26.44 9.55
CA LEU A 469 -6.60 -26.40 8.25
C LEU A 469 -7.78 -25.42 8.27
N PRO A 470 -8.01 -24.67 7.17
CA PRO A 470 -9.18 -23.80 7.06
C PRO A 470 -10.45 -24.64 7.27
N GLU A 471 -11.37 -24.11 8.07
CA GLU A 471 -12.59 -24.81 8.43
C GLU A 471 -13.60 -24.66 7.27
N LYS A 472 -14.20 -25.78 6.86
CA LYS A 472 -15.36 -25.76 5.98
C LYS A 472 -16.60 -25.50 6.82
N ILE A 473 -17.30 -24.42 6.53
CA ILE A 473 -18.45 -23.99 7.31
C ILE A 473 -19.66 -23.94 6.39
N PRO A 474 -20.77 -24.60 6.73
CA PRO A 474 -22.02 -24.45 5.98
C PRO A 474 -22.40 -22.97 5.89
N MET A 475 -22.83 -22.52 4.71
CA MET A 475 -23.15 -21.11 4.45
C MET A 475 -24.16 -20.55 5.47
N GLU A 476 -25.13 -21.36 5.88
CA GLU A 476 -26.12 -20.97 6.89
C GLU A 476 -25.48 -20.70 8.27
N ARG A 477 -24.52 -21.54 8.69
CA ARG A 477 -23.75 -21.33 9.93
C ARG A 477 -22.89 -20.08 9.82
N PHE A 478 -22.29 -19.83 8.66
CA PHE A 478 -21.52 -18.62 8.41
C PHE A 478 -22.41 -17.36 8.55
N ARG A 479 -23.55 -17.30 7.87
CA ARG A 479 -24.48 -16.15 7.91
C ARG A 479 -25.03 -15.86 9.30
N THR A 480 -25.35 -16.92 10.06
CA THR A 480 -26.00 -16.79 11.37
C THR A 480 -25.02 -16.57 12.51
N LYS A 481 -23.85 -17.22 12.50
CA LYS A 481 -22.90 -17.18 13.63
C LYS A 481 -21.68 -16.31 13.38
N LEU A 482 -21.04 -16.42 12.21
CA LEU A 482 -19.76 -15.75 11.96
C LEU A 482 -19.93 -14.35 11.40
N LEU A 483 -20.84 -14.17 10.44
CA LEU A 483 -21.08 -12.88 9.80
C LEU A 483 -21.35 -11.76 10.82
N PRO A 484 -22.21 -11.92 11.85
CA PRO A 484 -22.39 -10.88 12.87
C PRO A 484 -21.10 -10.49 13.61
N VAL A 485 -20.25 -11.48 13.93
CA VAL A 485 -18.97 -11.24 14.60
C VAL A 485 -18.04 -10.44 13.70
N LEU A 486 -17.91 -10.85 12.42
CA LEU A 486 -17.10 -10.13 11.45
C LEU A 486 -17.57 -8.69 11.28
N THR A 487 -18.89 -8.48 11.20
CA THR A 487 -19.52 -7.16 11.11
C THR A 487 -19.19 -6.29 12.33
N SER A 488 -19.21 -6.86 13.54
CA SER A 488 -18.92 -6.11 14.78
C SER A 488 -17.45 -5.71 14.95
N LEU A 489 -16.52 -6.41 14.30
CA LEU A 489 -15.07 -6.21 14.43
C LEU A 489 -14.45 -5.42 13.27
N ALA A 490 -15.25 -5.07 12.26
CA ALA A 490 -14.81 -4.38 11.06
C ALA A 490 -15.02 -2.86 11.22
N ASP A 491 -13.94 -2.12 11.47
CA ASP A 491 -13.98 -0.67 11.73
C ASP A 491 -14.01 0.18 10.44
N ASP A 492 -13.39 -0.30 9.36
CA ASP A 492 -13.23 0.36 8.07
C ASP A 492 -12.54 -0.67 7.17
N TYR A 493 -13.24 -1.25 6.20
CA TYR A 493 -12.67 -2.35 5.42
C TYR A 493 -12.61 -2.02 3.93
N VAL A 494 -11.50 -2.45 3.33
CA VAL A 494 -11.36 -2.61 1.89
C VAL A 494 -11.79 -4.04 1.59
N LEU A 495 -12.97 -4.20 0.98
CA LEU A 495 -13.35 -5.47 0.34
C LEU A 495 -12.50 -5.59 -0.92
N ASP A 496 -11.46 -6.42 -0.86
CA ASP A 496 -10.72 -6.84 -2.05
C ASP A 496 -11.44 -8.06 -2.61
N MET A 497 -12.20 -7.85 -3.68
CA MET A 497 -13.05 -8.86 -4.31
C MET A 497 -12.56 -9.08 -5.73
N SER A 498 -12.13 -10.30 -6.05
CA SER A 498 -11.74 -10.65 -7.42
C SER A 498 -12.99 -10.77 -8.29
N SER A 499 -12.89 -10.34 -9.55
CA SER A 499 -14.02 -9.97 -10.44
C SER A 499 -14.88 -11.12 -10.97
N CYS A 500 -14.81 -12.32 -10.39
CA CYS A 500 -15.51 -13.48 -10.89
C CYS A 500 -16.73 -13.77 -10.01
N TYR A 501 -17.92 -13.63 -10.58
CA TYR A 501 -19.28 -13.86 -10.05
C TYR A 501 -19.90 -12.73 -9.20
N PHE A 502 -20.76 -11.95 -9.88
CA PHE A 502 -21.29 -10.69 -9.40
C PHE A 502 -22.44 -10.83 -8.36
N ASN A 503 -23.20 -11.92 -8.36
CA ASN A 503 -24.51 -11.95 -7.67
C ASN A 503 -24.43 -12.25 -6.17
N LEU A 504 -23.76 -13.34 -5.75
CA LEU A 504 -23.61 -13.67 -4.32
C LEU A 504 -22.76 -12.64 -3.59
N ILE A 505 -21.66 -12.21 -4.21
CA ILE A 505 -20.80 -11.16 -3.67
C ILE A 505 -21.60 -9.86 -3.49
N LYS A 506 -22.48 -9.50 -4.44
CA LYS A 506 -23.39 -8.36 -4.30
C LYS A 506 -24.41 -8.57 -3.19
N GLN A 507 -24.93 -9.79 -3.00
CA GLN A 507 -25.85 -10.10 -1.90
C GLN A 507 -25.18 -10.04 -0.53
N LEU A 508 -24.05 -10.71 -0.32
CA LEU A 508 -23.30 -10.65 0.94
C LEU A 508 -22.83 -9.23 1.24
N ARG A 509 -22.41 -8.48 0.21
CA ARG A 509 -22.09 -7.05 0.33
C ARG A 509 -23.32 -6.25 0.77
N LYS A 510 -24.48 -6.47 0.17
CA LYS A 510 -25.73 -5.81 0.53
C LYS A 510 -26.12 -6.12 1.97
N GLU A 511 -26.17 -7.40 2.35
CA GLU A 511 -26.50 -7.84 3.71
C GLU A 511 -25.53 -7.25 4.76
N PHE A 512 -24.24 -7.20 4.42
CA PHE A 512 -23.24 -6.63 5.31
C PHE A 512 -23.39 -5.11 5.43
N ILE A 513 -23.59 -4.38 4.33
CA ILE A 513 -23.81 -2.92 4.33
C ILE A 513 -25.07 -2.57 5.11
N GLU A 514 -26.19 -3.26 4.86
CA GLU A 514 -27.45 -3.06 5.57
C GLU A 514 -27.28 -3.25 7.09
N ARG A 515 -26.48 -4.22 7.51
CA ARG A 515 -26.16 -4.41 8.93
C ARG A 515 -25.29 -3.29 9.50
N GLN A 516 -24.30 -2.80 8.76
CA GLN A 516 -23.46 -1.67 9.19
C GLN A 516 -24.28 -0.37 9.33
N ILE A 517 -25.24 -0.14 8.43
CA ILE A 517 -26.22 0.94 8.54
C ILE A 517 -27.07 0.76 9.81
N LYS A 518 -27.59 -0.46 10.04
CA LYS A 518 -28.44 -0.75 11.21
C LYS A 518 -27.74 -0.52 12.55
N ILE A 519 -26.42 -0.74 12.64
CA ILE A 519 -25.64 -0.48 13.87
C ILE A 519 -25.08 0.95 13.95
N GLY A 520 -25.46 1.83 13.01
CA GLY A 520 -25.07 3.24 13.02
C GLY A 520 -23.63 3.52 12.61
N HIS A 521 -22.94 2.53 12.01
CA HIS A 521 -21.57 2.69 11.54
C HIS A 521 -21.48 3.30 10.12
N LEU A 522 -22.58 3.25 9.35
CA LEU A 522 -22.69 3.90 8.05
C LEU A 522 -23.95 4.78 8.03
N GLU A 523 -23.83 6.01 7.55
CA GLU A 523 -24.98 6.86 7.22
C GLU A 523 -25.75 6.25 6.04
N GLN A 524 -27.08 6.48 5.96
CA GLN A 524 -27.94 5.93 4.92
C GLN A 524 -27.36 6.23 3.52
N LEU A 525 -26.81 5.20 2.88
CA LEU A 525 -26.41 5.24 1.48
C LEU A 525 -27.61 4.82 0.63
N GLU A 526 -28.03 5.66 -0.31
CA GLU A 526 -28.93 5.23 -1.38
C GLU A 526 -28.20 4.15 -2.21
N LEU A 527 -28.65 2.91 -2.08
CA LEU A 527 -28.10 1.76 -2.78
C LEU A 527 -28.66 1.73 -4.21
N TYR A 528 -27.87 2.17 -5.19
CA TYR A 528 -28.08 1.93 -6.62
C TYR A 528 -27.34 0.67 -7.10
#